data_AF-A0A964KST5-F1
#
_entry.id   AF-A0A964KST5-F1
#
_cell.length_a   1.000
_cell.length_b   1.000
_cell.length_c   1.000
_cell.angle_alpha   90.00
_cell.angle_beta   90.00
_cell.angle_gamma   90.00
#
_symmetry.space_group_name_H-M   'P 1'
#
loop_
_entity.id
_entity.type
_entity.pdbx_description
1 polymer ?
#
loop_
_entity_poly.entity_id
_entity_poly.type
_entity_poly.pdbx_seq_one_letter_code
_entity_poly.pdbx_strand_id
1 'polypeptide(L)'
;MRFKRSDLPGILIATVAPALVFWLLVRSFGIQHHHGTPLLGALSGNIAGGAGILAVFSRFVRHWDRVVIAVLLLILAVVGVLILQRTGHDGTAFATSLKLSGALLFGVINLFIILDVLVHGLNPSLQRRDARLARERAEAQ
;
A
#
# COMPACT_ATOMS: atom_id res chain seq x y z
N MET A 1 17.67 -4.28 14.43
CA MET A 1 17.75 -4.70 13.01
C MET A 1 18.70 -3.75 12.28
N ARG A 2 19.64 -4.23 11.45
CA ARG A 2 20.50 -3.37 10.63
C ARG A 2 19.79 -3.07 9.30
N PHE A 3 19.44 -1.81 9.06
CA PHE A 3 18.89 -1.35 7.78
C PHE A 3 19.94 -1.52 6.67
N LYS A 4 19.53 -2.07 5.53
CA LYS A 4 20.37 -2.19 4.33
C LYS A 4 19.97 -1.13 3.32
N ARG A 5 20.90 -0.75 2.43
CA ARG A 5 20.61 0.21 1.34
C ARG A 5 19.50 -0.27 0.40
N SER A 6 19.26 -1.58 0.32
CA SER A 6 18.12 -2.17 -0.40
C SER A 6 16.76 -1.79 0.17
N ASP A 7 16.70 -1.33 1.43
CA ASP A 7 15.44 -1.03 2.12
C ASP A 7 15.02 0.44 1.91
N LEU A 8 15.92 1.29 1.43
CA LEU A 8 15.71 2.74 1.21
C LEU A 8 14.50 3.03 0.30
N PRO A 9 14.35 2.41 -0.89
CA PRO A 9 13.20 2.68 -1.77
C PRO A 9 11.87 2.40 -1.09
N GLY A 10 11.82 1.31 -0.32
CA GLY A 10 10.63 0.91 0.43
C GLY A 10 10.27 1.88 1.53
N ILE A 11 11.26 2.35 2.30
CA ILE A 11 11.07 3.36 3.34
C ILE A 11 10.57 4.67 2.72
N LEU A 12 11.15 5.09 1.61
CA LEU A 12 10.81 6.35 0.94
C LEU A 12 9.37 6.32 0.40
N ILE A 13 8.99 5.22 -0.25
CA ILE A 13 7.61 4.99 -0.73
C ILE A 13 6.64 4.92 0.46
N ALA A 14 6.98 4.17 1.51
CA ALA A 14 6.12 4.03 2.68
C ALA A 14 5.97 5.32 3.49
N THR A 15 6.85 6.29 3.33
CA THR A 15 6.73 7.59 4.02
C THR A 15 5.92 8.59 3.18
N VAL A 16 6.16 8.62 1.87
CA VAL A 16 5.62 9.66 0.99
C VAL A 16 4.29 9.27 0.35
N ALA A 17 4.18 8.04 -0.16
CA ALA A 17 2.95 7.56 -0.81
C ALA A 17 1.68 7.65 0.07
N PRO A 18 1.69 7.40 1.38
CA PRO A 18 0.47 7.38 2.18
C PRO A 18 -0.04 8.78 2.46
N ALA A 19 0.88 9.72 2.74
CA ALA A 19 0.55 11.12 2.89
C ALA A 19 -0.06 11.68 1.59
N LEU A 20 0.51 11.33 0.43
CA LEU A 20 -0.02 11.71 -0.88
C LEU A 20 -1.39 11.09 -1.16
N VAL A 21 -1.56 9.79 -0.94
CA VAL A 21 -2.83 9.08 -1.15
C VAL A 21 -3.91 9.60 -0.22
N PHE A 22 -3.60 9.82 1.06
CA PHE A 22 -4.53 10.40 2.02
C PHE A 22 -4.96 11.82 1.64
N TRP A 23 -3.99 12.68 1.30
CA TRP A 23 -4.26 14.04 0.82
C TRP A 23 -5.19 14.04 -0.38
N LEU A 24 -4.99 13.11 -1.31
CA LEU A 24 -5.83 12.92 -2.48
C LEU A 24 -7.23 12.42 -2.18
N LEU A 25 -7.37 11.49 -1.25
CA LEU A 25 -8.67 10.99 -0.82
C LEU A 25 -9.47 12.13 -0.19
N VAL A 26 -8.85 12.91 0.69
CA VAL A 26 -9.47 14.08 1.33
C VAL A 26 -9.88 15.12 0.30
N ARG A 27 -9.03 15.41 -0.70
CA ARG A 27 -9.36 16.36 -1.76
C ARG A 27 -10.45 15.88 -2.70
N SER A 28 -10.35 14.65 -3.19
CA SER A 28 -11.22 14.11 -4.24
C SER A 28 -12.64 13.84 -3.76
N PHE A 29 -12.82 13.53 -2.48
CA PHE A 29 -14.14 13.34 -1.86
C PHE A 29 -14.64 14.58 -1.09
N GLY A 30 -13.94 15.72 -1.18
CA GLY A 30 -14.36 16.96 -0.51
C GLY A 30 -14.36 16.89 1.03
N ILE A 31 -13.67 15.90 1.61
CA ILE A 31 -13.69 15.59 3.06
C ILE A 31 -12.92 16.64 3.89
N GLN A 32 -12.35 17.64 3.24
CA GLN A 32 -11.52 18.70 3.84
C GLN A 32 -12.23 19.46 4.96
N HIS A 33 -13.57 19.53 4.91
CA HIS A 33 -14.41 20.27 5.85
C HIS A 33 -15.02 19.38 6.94
N HIS A 34 -14.80 18.06 6.89
CA HIS A 34 -15.27 17.14 7.92
C HIS A 34 -14.22 17.07 9.04
N HIS A 35 -14.32 17.94 10.03
CA HIS A 35 -13.43 17.88 11.20
C HIS A 35 -13.96 16.87 12.23
N GLY A 36 -13.05 16.08 12.82
CA GLY A 36 -13.39 15.20 13.96
C GLY A 36 -14.22 13.96 13.62
N THR A 37 -14.35 13.58 12.34
CA THR A 37 -15.11 12.37 11.98
C THR A 37 -14.26 11.10 12.16
N PRO A 38 -14.79 10.06 12.84
CA PRO A 38 -14.08 8.78 12.98
C PRO A 38 -13.75 8.13 11.63
N LEU A 39 -14.48 8.49 10.56
CA LEU A 39 -14.22 8.07 9.19
C LEU A 39 -12.84 8.51 8.68
N LEU A 40 -12.43 9.78 8.90
CA LEU A 40 -11.10 10.27 8.50
C LEU A 40 -9.97 9.63 9.31
N GLY A 41 -10.21 9.38 10.60
CA GLY A 41 -9.31 8.61 11.45
C GLY A 41 -9.12 7.18 10.93
N ALA A 42 -10.22 6.51 10.56
CA ALA A 42 -10.17 5.17 9.98
C ALA A 42 -9.46 5.15 8.61
N LEU A 43 -9.74 6.13 7.73
CA LEU A 43 -9.10 6.24 6.42
C LEU A 43 -7.59 6.51 6.52
N SER A 44 -7.20 7.48 7.35
CA SER A 44 -5.79 7.79 7.61
C SER A 44 -5.06 6.60 8.23
N GLY A 45 -5.69 5.93 9.21
CA GLY A 45 -5.15 4.73 9.85
C GLY A 45 -4.95 3.57 8.89
N ASN A 46 -5.90 3.32 7.97
CA ASN A 46 -5.74 2.27 6.96
C ASN A 46 -4.65 2.60 5.93
N ILE A 47 -4.57 3.86 5.50
CA ILE A 47 -3.53 4.30 4.55
C ILE A 47 -2.14 4.26 5.20
N ALA A 48 -2.00 4.82 6.41
CA ALA A 48 -0.75 4.80 7.17
C ALA A 48 -0.36 3.39 7.63
N GLY A 49 -1.34 2.55 7.97
CA GLY A 49 -1.14 1.15 8.33
C GLY A 49 -0.63 0.33 7.15
N GLY A 50 -1.29 0.42 5.99
CA GLY A 50 -0.83 -0.22 4.75
C GLY A 50 0.57 0.23 4.34
N ALA A 51 0.88 1.49 4.56
CA ALA A 51 2.20 2.05 4.35
C ALA A 51 3.27 1.53 5.31
N GLY A 52 2.96 1.48 6.61
CA GLY A 52 3.86 0.95 7.62
C GLY A 52 4.20 -0.51 7.34
N ILE A 53 3.20 -1.30 6.93
CA ILE A 53 3.37 -2.67 6.46
C ILE A 53 4.30 -2.69 5.23
N LEU A 54 4.05 -1.85 4.23
CA LEU A 54 4.95 -1.68 3.08
C LEU A 54 6.39 -1.37 3.48
N ALA A 55 6.61 -0.45 4.42
CA ALA A 55 7.94 -0.04 4.88
C ALA A 55 8.68 -1.23 5.48
N VAL A 56 8.04 -1.90 6.43
CA VAL A 56 8.60 -3.01 7.20
C VAL A 56 8.90 -4.21 6.30
N PHE A 57 8.04 -4.46 5.32
CA PHE A 57 8.15 -5.63 4.46
C PHE A 57 8.68 -5.35 3.06
N SER A 58 9.07 -4.12 2.76
CA SER A 58 9.66 -3.71 1.48
C SER A 58 10.81 -4.60 1.01
N ARG A 59 11.64 -5.08 1.95
CA ARG A 59 12.75 -6.01 1.69
C ARG A 59 12.32 -7.37 1.13
N PHE A 60 11.04 -7.73 1.27
CA PHE A 60 10.47 -8.99 0.77
C PHE A 60 9.73 -8.80 -0.55
N VAL A 61 9.51 -7.55 -0.98
CA VAL A 61 8.92 -7.25 -2.29
C VAL A 61 9.97 -7.54 -3.36
N ARG A 62 9.71 -8.58 -4.16
CA ARG A 62 10.68 -9.05 -5.17
C ARG A 62 10.40 -8.43 -6.54
N HIS A 63 9.14 -8.07 -6.80
CA HIS A 63 8.68 -7.54 -8.08
C HIS A 63 8.29 -6.06 -7.95
N TRP A 64 9.29 -5.22 -7.66
CA TRP A 64 9.10 -3.77 -7.52
C TRP A 64 8.45 -3.14 -8.76
N ASP A 65 8.73 -3.66 -9.95
CA ASP A 65 8.15 -3.17 -11.20
C ASP A 65 6.62 -3.16 -11.16
N ARG A 66 6.00 -4.23 -10.62
CA ARG A 66 4.54 -4.34 -10.51
C ARG A 66 3.96 -3.33 -9.54
N VAL A 67 4.64 -3.13 -8.40
CA VAL A 67 4.23 -2.16 -7.37
C VAL A 67 4.35 -0.73 -7.92
N VAL A 68 5.47 -0.42 -8.58
CA VAL A 68 5.71 0.90 -9.18
C VAL A 68 4.70 1.20 -10.29
N ILE A 69 4.43 0.26 -11.20
CA ILE A 69 3.42 0.43 -12.25
C ILE A 69 2.05 0.68 -11.65
N ALA A 70 1.66 -0.10 -10.64
CA ALA A 70 0.36 0.05 -9.99
C ALA A 70 0.25 1.41 -9.26
N VAL A 71 1.31 1.85 -8.58
CA VAL A 71 1.37 3.19 -7.97
C VAL A 71 1.29 4.30 -9.02
N LEU A 72 1.98 4.17 -10.15
CA LEU A 72 1.89 5.14 -11.25
C LEU A 72 0.48 5.20 -11.84
N LEU A 73 -0.17 4.06 -12.06
CA LEU A 73 -1.56 4.00 -12.51
C LEU A 73 -2.51 4.65 -11.50
N LEU A 74 -2.28 4.43 -10.20
CA LEU A 74 -3.05 5.08 -9.15
C LEU A 74 -2.87 6.61 -9.20
N ILE A 75 -1.64 7.10 -9.36
CA ILE A 75 -1.33 8.54 -9.52
C ILE A 75 -2.02 9.11 -10.77
N LEU A 76 -2.02 8.39 -11.89
CA LEU A 76 -2.69 8.84 -13.11
C LEU A 76 -4.21 8.93 -12.92
N ALA A 77 -4.84 7.94 -12.28
CA ALA A 77 -6.27 7.97 -11.97
C ALA A 77 -6.62 9.17 -11.10
N VAL A 78 -5.82 9.38 -10.07
CA VAL A 78 -5.83 10.54 -9.16
C VAL A 78 -5.76 11.87 -9.91
N VAL A 79 -4.78 12.03 -10.81
CA VAL A 79 -4.57 13.27 -11.57
C VAL A 79 -5.74 13.50 -12.52
N GLY A 80 -6.23 12.44 -13.17
CA GLY A 80 -7.40 12.51 -14.03
C GLY A 80 -8.65 12.96 -13.27
N VAL A 81 -8.89 12.44 -12.06
CA VAL A 81 -10.00 12.90 -11.21
C VAL A 81 -9.86 14.38 -10.87
N LEU A 82 -8.66 14.83 -10.48
CA LEU A 82 -8.42 16.24 -10.16
C LEU A 82 -8.65 17.17 -11.36
N ILE A 83 -8.25 16.74 -12.57
CA ILE A 83 -8.50 17.49 -13.81
C ILE A 83 -10.00 17.59 -14.07
N LEU A 84 -10.73 16.46 -14.00
CA LEU A 84 -12.18 16.42 -14.18
C LEU A 84 -12.92 17.30 -13.18
N GLN A 85 -12.46 17.34 -11.93
CA GLN A 85 -13.01 18.24 -10.91
C GLN A 85 -12.77 19.71 -11.26
N ARG A 86 -11.58 20.06 -11.74
CA ARG A 86 -11.26 21.45 -12.14
C ARG A 86 -11.99 21.89 -13.40
N THR A 87 -12.32 20.98 -14.31
CA THR A 87 -13.08 21.28 -15.52
C THR A 87 -14.59 21.23 -15.33
N GLY A 88 -15.09 21.11 -14.09
CA GLY A 88 -16.52 21.08 -13.79
C GLY A 88 -17.22 19.78 -14.21
N HIS A 89 -16.47 18.71 -14.47
CA HIS A 89 -17.00 17.39 -14.84
C HIS A 89 -17.16 16.48 -13.60
N ASP A 90 -17.17 17.06 -12.40
CA ASP A 90 -17.44 16.30 -11.18
C ASP A 90 -18.88 15.80 -11.19
N GLY A 91 -19.08 14.51 -10.92
CA GLY A 91 -20.38 13.84 -11.01
C GLY A 91 -20.68 13.16 -12.35
N THR A 92 -19.84 13.31 -13.38
CA THR A 92 -19.98 12.52 -14.61
C THR A 92 -19.71 11.04 -14.37
N ALA A 93 -20.35 10.15 -15.15
CA ALA A 93 -20.12 8.71 -15.06
C ALA A 93 -18.64 8.34 -15.24
N PHE A 94 -17.90 9.11 -16.05
CA PHE A 94 -16.47 8.96 -16.25
C PHE A 94 -15.65 9.34 -15.01
N ALA A 95 -15.98 10.44 -14.33
CA ALA A 95 -15.34 10.79 -13.06
C ALA A 95 -15.60 9.73 -11.98
N THR A 96 -16.82 9.20 -11.92
CA THR A 96 -17.19 8.12 -10.98
C THR A 96 -16.44 6.83 -11.27
N SER A 97 -16.35 6.40 -12.54
CA SER A 97 -15.60 5.19 -12.90
C SER A 97 -14.10 5.33 -12.61
N LEU A 98 -13.53 6.53 -12.79
CA LEU A 98 -12.14 6.81 -12.48
C LEU A 98 -11.85 6.81 -10.96
N LYS A 99 -12.78 7.30 -10.14
CA LYS A 99 -12.70 7.18 -8.67
C LYS A 99 -12.75 5.72 -8.22
N LEU A 100 -13.66 4.93 -8.80
CA LEU A 100 -13.81 3.49 -8.54
C LEU A 100 -12.57 2.69 -8.96
N SER A 101 -12.02 2.97 -10.15
CA SER A 101 -10.81 2.30 -10.62
C SER A 101 -9.61 2.64 -9.74
N GLY A 102 -9.50 3.88 -9.24
CA GLY A 102 -8.51 4.27 -8.23
C GLY A 102 -8.64 3.47 -6.93
N ALA A 103 -9.86 3.29 -6.41
CA ALA A 103 -10.11 2.48 -5.22
C ALA A 103 -9.75 0.99 -5.43
N LEU A 104 -10.12 0.42 -6.59
CA LEU A 104 -9.76 -0.95 -6.96
C LEU A 104 -8.25 -1.13 -7.11
N LEU A 105 -7.57 -0.19 -7.78
CA LEU A 105 -6.10 -0.18 -7.91
C LEU A 105 -5.42 -0.16 -6.55
N PHE A 106 -5.92 0.66 -5.62
CA PHE A 106 -5.42 0.67 -4.25
C PHE A 106 -5.59 -0.71 -3.58
N GLY A 107 -6.76 -1.35 -3.73
CA GLY A 107 -6.98 -2.71 -3.23
C GLY A 107 -6.02 -3.75 -3.83
N VAL A 108 -5.78 -3.70 -5.15
CA VAL A 108 -4.85 -4.60 -5.85
C VAL A 108 -3.41 -4.40 -5.38
N ILE A 109 -2.97 -3.15 -5.19
CA ILE A 109 -1.64 -2.83 -4.65
C ILE A 109 -1.48 -3.49 -3.28
N ASN A 110 -2.44 -3.28 -2.37
CA ASN A 110 -2.40 -3.86 -1.03
C ASN A 110 -2.36 -5.41 -1.08
N LEU A 111 -3.16 -6.02 -1.96
CA LEU A 111 -3.17 -7.48 -2.11
C LEU A 111 -1.82 -8.03 -2.58
N PHE A 112 -1.20 -7.41 -3.60
CA PHE A 112 0.12 -7.84 -4.09
C PHE A 112 1.20 -7.71 -3.03
N ILE A 113 1.18 -6.63 -2.26
CA ILE A 113 2.11 -6.46 -1.15
C ILE A 113 1.92 -7.57 -0.14
N ILE A 114 0.69 -7.80 0.35
CA ILE A 114 0.40 -8.84 1.35
C ILE A 114 0.85 -10.22 0.84
N LEU A 115 0.55 -10.56 -0.42
CA LEU A 115 0.98 -11.82 -1.02
C LEU A 115 2.50 -11.95 -1.09
N ASP A 116 3.21 -10.90 -1.52
CA ASP A 116 4.68 -10.92 -1.57
C ASP A 116 5.29 -11.09 -0.16
N VAL A 117 4.70 -10.44 0.86
CA VAL A 117 5.11 -10.62 2.26
C VAL A 117 4.90 -12.06 2.73
N LEU A 118 3.75 -12.65 2.43
CA LEU A 118 3.44 -14.02 2.85
C LEU A 118 4.37 -15.03 2.16
N VAL A 119 4.55 -14.90 0.85
CA VAL A 119 5.32 -15.86 0.04
C VAL A 119 6.83 -15.72 0.31
N HIS A 120 7.36 -14.51 0.36
CA HIS A 120 8.81 -14.28 0.44
C HIS A 120 9.31 -13.94 1.84
N GLY A 121 8.43 -13.49 2.74
CA GLY A 121 8.75 -13.22 4.14
C GLY A 121 8.36 -14.35 5.07
N LEU A 122 7.07 -14.71 5.09
CA LEU A 122 6.54 -15.68 6.06
C LEU A 122 6.97 -17.11 5.73
N ASN A 123 6.79 -17.56 4.48
CA ASN A 123 7.05 -18.96 4.11
C ASN A 123 8.51 -19.41 4.39
N PRO A 124 9.55 -18.63 4.04
CA PRO A 124 10.94 -19.00 4.36
C PRO A 124 11.22 -18.97 5.87
N SER A 125 10.53 -18.11 6.62
CA SER A 125 10.69 -18.06 8.08
C SER A 125 10.12 -19.30 8.78
N LEU A 126 8.97 -19.80 8.30
CA LEU A 126 8.35 -21.03 8.78
C LEU A 126 9.22 -22.24 8.45
N GLN A 127 9.69 -22.36 7.21
CA GLN A 127 10.60 -23.44 6.80
C GLN A 127 11.89 -23.48 7.63
N ARG A 128 12.47 -22.32 7.95
CA ARG A 128 13.67 -22.25 8.83
C ARG A 128 13.36 -22.68 10.26
N ARG A 129 12.16 -22.39 10.75
CA ARG A 129 11.71 -22.80 12.09
C ARG A 129 11.49 -24.30 12.16
N ASP A 130 10.81 -24.87 11.16
CA ASP A 130 10.58 -26.31 11.08
C ASP A 130 11.89 -27.09 10.97
N ALA A 131 12.84 -26.58 10.18
CA ALA A 131 14.18 -27.17 10.08
C ALA A 131 14.96 -27.13 11.40
N ARG A 132 14.78 -26.10 12.23
CA ARG A 132 15.39 -26.03 13.58
C ARG A 132 14.75 -27.04 14.52
N LEU A 133 13.42 -27.07 14.57
CA LEU A 133 12.68 -28.00 15.42
C LEU A 133 12.95 -29.46 15.05
N ALA A 134 13.13 -29.77 13.75
CA ALA A 134 13.51 -31.09 13.29
C ALA A 134 14.91 -31.51 13.78
N ARG A 135 15.88 -30.57 13.82
CA ARG A 135 17.23 -30.84 14.34
C ARG A 135 17.22 -31.06 15.85
N GLU A 136 16.53 -30.21 16.60
CA GLU A 136 16.40 -30.34 18.05
C GLU A 136 15.77 -31.68 18.45
N ARG A 137 14.78 -32.16 17.68
CA ARG A 137 14.17 -33.49 17.89
C ARG A 137 15.11 -34.64 17.54
N ALA A 138 15.96 -34.48 16.53
CA ALA A 138 16.94 -35.50 16.15
C ALA A 138 18.12 -35.59 17.13
N GLU A 139 18.50 -34.47 17.78
CA GLU A 139 19.54 -34.43 18.82
C GLU A 139 19.03 -34.93 20.18
N ALA A 140 17.72 -34.96 20.40
CA ALA A 140 17.08 -35.44 21.63
C ALA A 140 16.78 -36.96 21.63
N GLN A 141 17.03 -37.65 20.51
CA GLN A 141 16.88 -39.11 20.35
C GLN A 141 18.25 -39.80 20.41
#